data_AF-A0A367RFK5-F1
#
_entry.id   AF-A0A367RFK5-F1
#
_cell.length_a   1.000
_cell.length_b   1.000
_cell.length_c   1.000
_cell.angle_alpha   90.00
_cell.angle_beta   90.00
_cell.angle_gamma   90.00
#
_symmetry.space_group_name_H-M   'P 1'
#
loop_
_entity.id
_entity.type
_entity.pdbx_description
1 polymer ?
#
loop_
_entity_poly.entity_id
_entity_poly.type
_entity_poly.pdbx_seq_one_letter_code
_entity_poly.pdbx_strand_id
1 'polypeptide(L)' 'MSPLSILFHLNPYPKTSSGKVQRYACRTGFLNGTLDVVEDWSEHPQGKAKFLHLNAEVESLLQQLHSSKQ' A
#
# COMPACT_ATOMS: atom_id res chain seq x y z
N MET A 1 13.51 1.81 -15.47
CA MET A 1 12.45 1.69 -14.45
C MET A 1 12.89 2.48 -13.23
N SER A 2 12.33 3.66 -13.02
CA SER A 2 12.61 4.46 -11.82
C SER A 2 12.05 3.71 -10.60
N PRO A 3 12.82 3.50 -9.53
CA PRO A 3 12.30 2.85 -8.34
C PRO A 3 11.26 3.76 -7.68
N LEU A 4 10.04 3.25 -7.51
CA LEU A 4 9.02 3.92 -6.71
C LEU A 4 9.51 3.94 -5.26
N SER A 5 10.04 5.09 -4.83
CA SER A 5 10.41 5.31 -3.44
C SER A 5 9.14 5.52 -2.63
N ILE A 6 8.78 4.55 -1.80
CA ILE A 6 7.62 4.63 -0.91
C ILE A 6 8.13 5.05 0.48
N LEU A 7 7.62 6.18 0.99
CA LEU A 7 7.86 6.63 2.35
C LEU A 7 6.66 6.24 3.22
N PHE A 8 6.89 5.50 4.31
CA PHE A 8 5.85 5.14 5.27
C PHE A 8 5.94 6.06 6.49
N HIS A 9 4.85 6.77 6.79
CA HIS A 9 4.60 7.27 8.13
C HIS A 9 3.71 6.26 8.87
N LEU A 10 4.13 5.75 10.02
CA LEU A 10 3.40 4.78 10.85
C LEU A 10 2.82 5.49 12.07
N ASN A 11 1.67 5.05 12.57
CA ASN A 11 1.17 5.54 13.85
C ASN A 11 0.38 4.45 14.61
N PRO A 12 0.80 4.01 15.80
CA PRO A 12 2.09 4.21 16.47
C PRO A 12 3.15 3.17 16.06
N TYR A 13 4.39 3.61 15.83
CA TYR A 13 5.53 2.72 15.61
C TYR A 13 5.81 1.87 16.87
N PRO A 14 6.12 0.56 16.73
CA PRO A 14 6.58 -0.27 17.83
C PRO A 14 7.81 0.34 18.53
N LYS A 15 7.67 0.64 19.82
CA LYS A 15 8.74 1.21 20.66
C LYS A 15 9.01 0.31 21.87
N THR A 16 10.26 0.28 22.33
CA THR A 16 10.64 -0.35 23.61
C THR A 16 10.07 0.46 24.77
N SER A 17 10.07 -0.10 25.99
CA SER A 17 9.70 0.63 27.21
C SER A 17 10.53 1.90 27.45
N SER A 18 11.74 2.00 26.86
CA SER A 18 12.59 3.20 26.88
C SER A 18 12.32 4.20 25.74
N GLY A 19 11.32 3.96 24.91
CA GLY A 19 10.95 4.82 23.77
C GLY A 19 11.74 4.59 22.49
N LYS A 20 12.77 3.72 22.49
CA LYS A 20 13.53 3.38 21.27
C LYS A 20 12.67 2.62 20.27
N VAL A 21 12.80 2.94 18.98
CA VAL A 21 12.12 2.24 17.89
C VAL A 21 12.57 0.78 17.83
N GLN A 22 11.61 -0.14 17.79
CA GLN A 22 11.86 -1.57 17.60
C GLN A 22 11.95 -1.87 16.10
N ARG A 23 13.14 -1.70 15.53
CA ARG A 23 13.38 -1.89 14.08
C ARG A 23 12.94 -3.27 13.56
N TYR A 24 13.17 -4.32 14.36
CA TYR A 24 12.75 -5.68 14.01
C TYR A 24 11.23 -5.80 13.92
N ALA A 25 10.49 -5.25 14.88
CA ALA A 25 9.03 -5.25 14.86
C ALA A 25 8.49 -4.45 13.67
N CYS A 26 9.09 -3.30 13.34
CA CYS A 26 8.74 -2.55 12.12
C CYS A 26 9.01 -3.37 10.86
N ARG A 27 10.17 -4.02 10.74
CA ARG A 27 10.51 -4.86 9.58
C ARG A 27 9.53 -6.02 9.43
N THR A 28 9.25 -6.73 10.52
CA THR A 28 8.31 -7.86 10.52
C THR A 28 6.89 -7.40 10.16
N GLY A 29 6.42 -6.29 10.73
CA GLY A 29 5.11 -5.73 10.39
C GLY A 29 5.01 -5.33 8.92
N PHE A 30 6.07 -4.71 8.37
CA PHE A 30 6.14 -4.33 6.96
C PHE A 30 6.04 -5.55 6.05
N LEU A 31 6.84 -6.59 6.31
CA LEU A 31 6.86 -7.81 5.50
C LEU A 31 5.54 -8.58 5.59
N ASN A 32 4.87 -8.53 6.74
CA ASN A 32 3.60 -9.21 6.96
C ASN A 32 2.39 -8.37 6.52
N GLY A 33 2.59 -7.12 6.06
CA GLY A 33 1.50 -6.21 5.72
C GLY A 33 0.61 -5.80 6.91
N THR A 34 1.07 -6.02 8.15
CA THR A 34 0.31 -5.70 9.38
C THR A 34 0.67 -4.33 9.95
N LEU A 35 1.47 -3.57 9.22
CA LEU A 35 1.99 -2.29 9.63
C LEU A 35 1.13 -1.17 9.03
N ASP A 36 0.50 -0.37 9.88
CA ASP A 36 -0.41 0.69 9.46
C ASP A 36 0.29 1.74 8.61
N VAL A 37 -0.19 1.91 7.38
CA VAL A 37 0.25 2.93 6.44
C VAL A 37 -0.58 4.18 6.67
N VAL A 38 0.00 5.19 7.33
CA VAL A 38 -0.70 6.47 7.57
C VAL A 38 -0.71 7.33 6.30
N GLU A 39 0.36 7.24 5.50
CA GLU A 39 0.50 8.00 4.28
C GLU A 39 1.43 7.27 3.32
N ASP A 40 1.09 7.26 2.04
CA ASP A 40 1.86 6.64 0.97
C ASP A 40 2.13 7.73 -0.08
N TRP A 41 3.39 8.15 -0.17
CA TRP A 41 3.86 9.19 -1.07
C TRP A 41 4.50 8.58 -2.33
N SER A 42 4.26 9.21 -3.47
CA SER A 42 4.89 8.89 -4.75
C SER A 42 5.33 10.17 -5.44
N GLU A 43 6.50 10.16 -6.08
CA GLU A 43 7.02 11.26 -6.89
C GLU A 43 6.05 11.69 -8.00
N HIS A 44 5.24 10.74 -8.48
CA HIS A 44 4.20 10.98 -9.49
C HIS A 44 2.83 10.50 -8.97
N PRO A 45 2.14 11.28 -8.12
CA PRO A 45 0.87 10.89 -7.49
C PRO A 45 -0.21 10.52 -8.52
N GLN A 46 -0.13 11.12 -9.70
CA GLN A 46 -1.05 10.95 -10.82
C GLN A 46 -1.02 9.53 -11.40
N GLY A 47 0.16 8.89 -11.44
CA GLY A 47 0.31 7.51 -11.89
C GLY A 47 -0.23 6.52 -10.87
N LYS A 48 -0.13 6.87 -9.59
CA LYS A 48 -0.61 6.06 -8.48
C LYS A 48 -2.14 6.00 -8.41
N ALA A 49 -2.84 7.12 -8.60
CA ALA A 49 -4.31 7.12 -8.61
C ALA A 49 -4.87 6.16 -9.67
N LYS A 50 -4.31 6.17 -10.88
CA LYS A 50 -4.67 5.22 -11.94
C LYS A 50 -4.38 3.77 -11.54
N PHE A 51 -3.27 3.52 -10.88
CA PHE A 51 -2.91 2.17 -10.43
C PHE A 51 -3.83 1.66 -9.30
N LEU A 52 -4.21 2.51 -8.35
CA LEU A 52 -5.11 2.13 -7.25
C LEU A 52 -6.49 1.70 -7.76
N HIS A 53 -7.00 2.34 -8.81
CA HIS A 53 -8.29 2.00 -9.41
C HIS A 53 -8.22 0.84 -10.41
N LEU A 54 -7.02 0.42 -10.82
CA LEU A 54 -6.83 -0.59 -11.85
C LEU A 54 -7.47 -1.94 -11.50
N ASN A 55 -7.37 -2.37 -10.23
CA ASN A 55 -7.98 -3.65 -9.83
C ASN A 55 -9.51 -3.60 -9.95
N ALA A 56 -10.12 -2.49 -9.54
CA ALA A 56 -11.56 -2.29 -9.67
C ALA A 56 -12.00 -2.18 -11.14
N GLU A 57 -11.20 -1.54 -12.00
CA GLU A 57 -11.46 -1.46 -13.45
C GLU A 57 -11.40 -2.85 -14.11
N VAL A 58 -10.40 -3.67 -13.75
CA VAL A 58 -10.27 -5.05 -14.24
C VAL A 58 -11.46 -5.89 -13.80
N GLU A 59 -11.86 -5.82 -12.53
CA GLU A 59 -13.02 -6.55 -12.00
C GLU A 59 -14.32 -6.12 -12.69
N SER A 60 -14.52 -4.81 -12.91
CA SER A 60 -15.67 -4.27 -13.62
C SER A 60 -15.74 -4.77 -15.08
N LEU A 61 -14.61 -4.78 -15.78
CA LEU A 61 -14.53 -5.32 -17.14
C LEU A 61 -14.88 -6.81 -17.19
N LEU A 62 -14.40 -7.58 -16.20
CA LEU A 62 -14.69 -9.01 -16.07
C LEU A 62 -16.20 -9.24 -15.89
N GLN A 63 -16.84 -8.44 -15.03
CA GLN A 63 -18.30 -8.48 -14.83
C GLN A 63 -19.09 -8.09 -16.08
N GLN A 64 -18.66 -7.06 -16.81
CA GLN A 64 -19.29 -6.66 -18.07
C GLN A 64 -19.22 -7.78 -19.11
N LEU A 65 -18.07 -8.43 -19.26
CA LEU A 65 -17.92 -9.57 -20.17
C LEU A 65 -18.84 -10.73 -19.81
N HIS A 66 -18.95 -11.07 -18.53
CA HIS A 66 -19.88 -12.11 -18.07
C HIS A 66 -21.35 -11.74 -18.33
N SER A 67 -21.72 -10.48 -18.12
CA SER A 67 -23.08 -9.98 -18.37
C SER A 67 -23.42 -9.92 -19.85
N SER A 68 -22.43 -9.66 -20.71
CA SER A 68 -22.60 -9.59 -22.17
C SER A 68 -22.73 -10.96 -22.86
N LYS A 69 -22.47 -12.05 -22.12
CA LYS A 69 -22.45 -13.42 -22.65
C LYS A 69 -23.73 -14.20 -22.31
N GLN A 70 -24.68 -13.60 -21.60
CA GLN A 70 -26.00 -14.16 -21.28
C GLN A 70 -27.07 -13.71 -22.28
#